data_AF-A0A6V7XTL6-F1
#
_entry.id   AF-A0A6V7XTL6-F1
#
_cell.length_a   1.000
_cell.length_b   1.000
_cell.length_c   1.000
_cell.angle_alpha   90.00
_cell.angle_beta   90.00
_cell.angle_gamma   90.00
#
_symmetry.space_group_name_H-M   'P 1'
#
loop_
_entity.id
_entity.type
_entity.pdbx_description
1 polymer ?
#
loop_
_entity_poly.entity_id
_entity_poly.type
_entity_poly.pdbx_seq_one_letter_code
_entity_poly.pdbx_strand_id
1 'polypeptide(L)'
;MMTACVVISADDCQAEVTGTGYAPFDGDCLQNGELVSGSERHPSIACVIEIGCICNNAQLANGTVIGQPTEGALMVLAIKTNMYTLCNNIRRLHEIPFTSDSKWMAVQVEQLNKPGEVETLVKGAIDRILDICIGYLENGKIKMQMTKEKYNQIIQTASGLGQSGLRVIGMARGSDMRSLYYAGLVGILDPPRPGCLQSIEIVQSAGVSVKIVTGYGLETAKSIGIRLGLYKQNIMWLSGPQIDDLKDSELEQLIQSVTIFYKASPRHKLRIVKALQNIGEVVAMTGDGVNDAVACKKSDIGAFYSLPTEAKLDVFKCLNHQQLCEINQTNLYFYNFINNFEGELAREEFDEISIGYLNKYDLYYSHLYLVLKKKILTFH
;
A
#
# COMPACT_ATOMS: atom_id res chain seq x y z
N MET A 1 -2.08 5.48 -7.20
CA MET A 1 -2.38 6.31 -6.02
C MET A 1 -3.53 5.65 -5.28
N MET A 2 -3.46 5.55 -3.95
CA MET A 2 -4.56 4.95 -3.18
C MET A 2 -5.83 5.80 -3.33
N THR A 3 -6.99 5.15 -3.46
CA THR A 3 -8.28 5.83 -3.69
C THR A 3 -9.32 5.24 -2.76
N ALA A 4 -10.03 6.07 -1.99
CA ALA A 4 -11.20 5.59 -1.25
C ALA A 4 -12.31 5.26 -2.26
N CYS A 5 -12.92 4.07 -2.13
CA CYS A 5 -13.91 3.57 -3.09
C CYS A 5 -15.28 3.32 -2.46
N VAL A 6 -15.32 3.06 -1.15
CA VAL A 6 -16.57 2.79 -0.44
C VAL A 6 -16.47 3.21 1.01
N VAL A 7 -17.54 3.76 1.56
CA VAL A 7 -17.73 4.03 2.98
C VAL A 7 -18.92 3.20 3.44
N ILE A 8 -18.76 2.45 4.54
CA ILE A 8 -19.85 1.69 5.15
C ILE A 8 -19.92 2.05 6.62
N SER A 9 -21.06 2.59 7.08
CA SER A 9 -21.27 2.90 8.48
C SER A 9 -21.59 1.67 9.31
N ALA A 10 -21.58 1.82 10.63
CA ALA A 10 -21.89 0.74 11.54
C ALA A 10 -23.35 0.26 11.46
N ASP A 11 -24.28 1.09 11.00
CA ASP A 11 -25.68 0.76 10.72
C ASP A 11 -25.93 0.37 9.25
N ASP A 12 -24.88 -0.11 8.57
CA ASP A 12 -24.92 -0.68 7.23
C ASP A 12 -25.34 0.29 6.11
N CYS A 13 -25.33 1.60 6.36
CA CYS A 13 -25.42 2.58 5.29
C CYS A 13 -24.14 2.53 4.45
N GLN A 14 -24.30 2.53 3.12
CA GLN A 14 -23.18 2.46 2.19
C GLN A 14 -23.17 3.67 1.26
N ALA A 15 -21.99 4.25 1.07
CA ALA A 15 -21.72 5.24 0.06
C ALA A 15 -20.60 4.78 -0.88
N GLU A 16 -20.81 4.94 -2.18
CA GLU A 16 -19.83 4.65 -3.23
C GLU A 16 -19.03 5.90 -3.54
N VAL A 17 -17.72 5.74 -3.72
CA VAL A 17 -16.80 6.84 -4.00
C VAL A 17 -16.17 6.59 -5.37
N THR A 18 -16.42 7.50 -6.30
CA THR A 18 -15.90 7.44 -7.67
C THR A 18 -14.71 8.38 -7.86
N GLY A 19 -14.08 8.34 -9.03
CA GLY A 19 -12.88 9.10 -9.36
C GLY A 19 -11.58 8.39 -8.97
N THR A 20 -10.44 9.02 -9.26
CA THR A 20 -9.13 8.35 -9.15
C THR A 20 -8.09 9.15 -8.39
N GLY A 21 -7.33 8.44 -7.53
CA GLY A 21 -6.15 8.97 -6.86
C GLY A 21 -6.46 10.15 -5.94
N TYR A 22 -5.65 11.20 -6.06
CA TYR A 22 -5.68 12.37 -5.19
C TYR A 22 -6.25 13.63 -5.84
N ALA A 23 -6.96 13.48 -6.97
CA ALA A 23 -7.64 14.59 -7.61
C ALA A 23 -8.91 14.95 -6.80
N PRO A 24 -8.94 16.12 -6.12
CA PRO A 24 -10.01 16.45 -5.17
C PRO A 24 -11.37 16.71 -5.83
N PHE A 25 -11.39 17.02 -7.12
CA PHE A 25 -12.59 17.34 -7.91
C PHE A 25 -12.93 16.27 -8.95
N ASP A 26 -12.23 15.13 -8.93
CA ASP A 26 -12.52 14.00 -9.81
C ASP A 26 -13.37 12.96 -9.06
N GLY A 27 -14.63 12.82 -9.46
CA GLY A 27 -15.59 11.87 -8.89
C GLY A 27 -16.30 12.34 -7.63
N ASP A 28 -17.32 11.57 -7.25
CA ASP A 28 -18.33 11.91 -6.23
C ASP A 28 -18.40 10.83 -5.15
N CYS A 29 -18.94 11.20 -3.98
CA CYS A 29 -19.34 10.26 -2.94
C CYS A 29 -20.87 10.23 -2.88
N LEU A 30 -21.45 9.08 -3.24
CA LEU A 30 -22.90 8.92 -3.42
C LEU A 30 -23.46 7.87 -2.47
N GLN A 31 -24.51 8.21 -1.73
CA GLN A 31 -25.34 7.27 -0.99
C GLN A 31 -26.70 7.17 -1.68
N ASN A 32 -27.07 5.97 -2.16
CA ASN A 32 -28.32 5.75 -2.89
C ASN A 32 -28.54 6.72 -4.08
N GLY A 33 -27.46 7.15 -4.74
CA GLY A 33 -27.50 8.11 -5.85
C GLY A 33 -27.51 9.59 -5.44
N GLU A 34 -27.56 9.90 -4.15
CA GLU A 34 -27.48 11.27 -3.64
C GLU A 34 -26.07 11.63 -3.18
N LEU A 35 -25.64 12.87 -3.45
CA LEU A 35 -24.35 13.38 -2.98
C LEU A 35 -24.32 13.43 -1.45
N VAL A 36 -23.35 12.73 -0.88
CA VAL A 36 -23.09 12.74 0.56
C VAL A 36 -22.70 14.16 0.97
N SER A 37 -23.56 14.77 1.77
CA SER A 37 -23.41 16.13 2.28
C SER A 37 -23.65 16.19 3.77
N GLY A 38 -22.56 16.20 4.54
CA GLY A 38 -22.52 16.45 5.98
C GLY A 38 -23.42 15.57 6.85
N SER A 39 -23.43 15.90 8.15
CA SER A 39 -24.15 15.11 9.16
C SER A 39 -25.66 15.35 9.21
N GLU A 40 -26.18 16.39 8.54
CA GLU A 40 -27.61 16.70 8.54
C GLU A 40 -28.41 15.74 7.65
N ARG A 41 -27.85 15.38 6.49
CA ARG A 41 -28.50 14.48 5.53
C ARG A 41 -27.98 13.05 5.63
N HIS A 42 -26.69 12.88 5.90
CA HIS A 42 -26.03 11.56 5.90
C HIS A 42 -25.24 11.34 7.20
N PRO A 43 -25.89 11.37 8.37
CA PRO A 43 -25.21 11.35 9.68
C PRO A 43 -24.27 10.16 9.86
N SER A 44 -24.67 8.96 9.44
CA SER A 44 -23.86 7.75 9.60
C SER A 44 -22.60 7.77 8.72
N ILE A 45 -22.73 8.12 7.44
CA ILE A 45 -21.59 8.22 6.52
C ILE A 45 -20.68 9.39 6.90
N ALA A 46 -21.26 10.55 7.22
CA ALA A 46 -20.53 11.73 7.64
C ALA A 46 -19.68 11.46 8.89
N CYS A 47 -20.20 10.71 9.87
CA CYS A 47 -19.46 10.33 11.06
C CYS A 47 -18.17 9.55 10.73
N VAL A 48 -18.23 8.62 9.78
CA VAL A 48 -17.06 7.84 9.33
C VAL A 48 -16.02 8.75 8.64
N ILE A 49 -16.50 9.64 7.75
CA ILE A 49 -15.63 10.56 7.01
C ILE A 49 -14.98 11.59 7.95
N GLU A 50 -15.73 12.11 8.91
CA GLU A 50 -15.26 13.03 9.95
C GLU A 50 -14.08 12.42 10.72
N ILE A 51 -14.22 11.19 11.21
CA ILE A 51 -13.14 10.48 11.91
C ILE A 51 -11.89 10.35 11.03
N GLY A 52 -12.06 9.91 9.78
CA GLY A 52 -10.96 9.74 8.83
C GLY A 52 -10.27 11.06 8.43
N CYS A 53 -10.98 12.17 8.49
CA CYS A 53 -10.49 13.52 8.20
C CYS A 53 -9.68 14.11 9.37
N ILE A 54 -10.19 13.98 10.61
CA ILE A 54 -9.59 14.64 11.78
C ILE A 54 -8.47 13.79 12.39
N CYS A 55 -8.68 12.47 12.49
CA CYS A 55 -7.65 11.54 12.93
C CYS A 55 -6.70 11.27 11.77
N ASN A 56 -5.97 12.28 11.31
CA ASN A 56 -5.20 12.25 10.06
C ASN A 56 -4.02 13.21 10.11
N ASN A 57 -2.84 12.76 9.66
CA ASN A 57 -1.64 13.58 9.59
C ASN A 57 -1.23 13.95 8.14
N ALA A 58 -1.94 13.47 7.14
CA ALA A 58 -1.68 13.84 5.75
C ALA A 58 -2.18 15.25 5.43
N GLN A 59 -1.44 15.93 4.57
CA GLN A 59 -1.78 17.25 4.05
C GLN A 59 -1.88 17.18 2.53
N LEU A 60 -2.80 17.95 1.95
CA LEU A 60 -2.88 18.13 0.51
C LEU A 60 -2.28 19.48 0.14
N ALA A 61 -1.15 19.46 -0.56
CA ALA A 61 -0.48 20.66 -1.06
C ALA A 61 -0.40 20.59 -2.59
N ASN A 62 -1.04 21.55 -3.28
CA ASN A 62 -1.03 21.66 -4.74
C ASN A 62 -1.40 20.34 -5.46
N GLY A 63 -2.45 19.66 -5.00
CA GLY A 63 -2.90 18.38 -5.57
C GLY A 63 -2.01 17.18 -5.22
N THR A 64 -0.96 17.37 -4.41
CA THR A 64 -0.07 16.31 -3.95
C THR A 64 -0.32 16.00 -2.48
N VAL A 65 -0.47 14.72 -2.16
CA VAL A 65 -0.57 14.26 -0.77
C VAL A 65 0.84 14.20 -0.17
N ILE A 66 1.02 14.91 0.94
CA ILE A 66 2.18 14.82 1.82
C ILE A 66 1.77 14.00 3.04
N GLY A 67 2.41 12.85 3.25
CA GLY A 67 2.08 11.92 4.33
C GLY A 67 1.80 10.51 3.81
N GLN A 68 1.13 9.69 4.62
CA GLN A 68 0.86 8.31 4.25
C GLN A 68 -0.22 8.23 3.15
N PRO A 69 -0.04 7.39 2.10
CA PRO A 69 -1.02 7.25 1.02
C PRO A 69 -2.46 6.93 1.48
N THR A 70 -2.59 6.09 2.51
CA THR A 70 -3.89 5.74 3.11
C THR A 70 -4.58 6.96 3.73
N GLU A 71 -3.80 7.80 4.41
CA GLU A 71 -4.30 9.03 5.02
C GLU A 71 -4.69 10.07 3.96
N GLY A 72 -3.92 10.18 2.88
CA GLY A 72 -4.27 11.00 1.72
C GLY A 72 -5.59 10.59 1.07
N ALA A 73 -5.83 9.29 0.92
CA ALA A 73 -7.10 8.80 0.36
C ALA A 73 -8.31 9.18 1.22
N LEU A 74 -8.18 9.11 2.55
CA LEU A 74 -9.23 9.57 3.49
C LEU A 74 -9.41 11.09 3.43
N MET A 75 -8.32 11.83 3.21
CA MET A 75 -8.37 13.28 3.09
C MET A 75 -9.10 13.73 1.83
N VAL A 76 -8.79 13.10 0.69
CA VAL A 76 -9.47 13.33 -0.59
C VAL A 76 -10.95 12.98 -0.49
N LEU A 77 -11.30 11.89 0.21
CA LEU A 77 -12.69 11.55 0.51
C LEU A 77 -13.42 12.68 1.26
N ALA A 78 -12.79 13.27 2.28
CA ALA A 78 -13.37 14.39 3.02
C ALA A 78 -13.51 15.66 2.17
N ILE A 79 -12.60 15.89 1.21
CA ILE A 79 -12.72 17.02 0.27
C ILE A 79 -13.90 16.81 -0.68
N LYS A 80 -14.07 15.60 -1.22
CA LYS A 80 -15.19 15.25 -2.13
C LYS A 80 -16.57 15.44 -1.50
N THR A 81 -16.67 15.29 -0.18
CA THR A 81 -17.92 15.53 0.57
C THR A 81 -18.01 16.92 1.19
N ASN A 82 -17.06 17.81 0.88
CA ASN A 82 -16.95 19.16 1.46
C ASN A 82 -16.85 19.16 3.00
N MET A 83 -16.30 18.09 3.58
CA MET A 83 -16.12 17.88 5.02
C MET A 83 -14.69 18.19 5.49
N TYR A 84 -13.77 18.51 4.57
CA TYR A 84 -12.39 18.87 4.89
C TYR A 84 -12.28 20.04 5.89
N THR A 85 -13.20 21.01 5.80
CA THR A 85 -13.20 22.21 6.64
C THR A 85 -13.53 21.94 8.10
N LEU A 86 -14.01 20.74 8.45
CA LEU A 86 -14.29 20.35 9.84
C LEU A 86 -13.06 20.48 10.73
N CYS A 87 -11.87 20.20 10.18
CA CYS A 87 -10.60 20.33 10.90
C CYS A 87 -10.35 21.77 11.40
N ASN A 88 -10.92 22.80 10.78
CA ASN A 88 -10.72 24.20 11.17
C ASN A 88 -11.42 24.53 12.50
N ASN A 89 -12.47 23.79 12.86
CA ASN A 89 -13.27 24.02 14.06
C ASN A 89 -12.89 23.11 15.22
N ILE A 90 -11.77 22.38 15.10
CA ILE A 90 -11.35 21.34 16.02
C ILE A 90 -9.94 21.61 16.50
N ARG A 91 -9.74 21.53 17.82
CA ARG A 91 -8.43 21.58 18.44
C ARG A 91 -7.99 20.16 18.80
N ARG A 92 -6.91 19.68 18.18
CA ARG A 92 -6.26 18.42 18.55
C ARG A 92 -5.45 18.64 19.85
N LEU A 93 -5.78 17.90 20.89
CA LEU A 93 -5.19 18.00 22.22
C LEU A 93 -4.04 17.00 22.41
N HIS A 94 -4.24 15.76 21.96
CA HIS A 94 -3.29 14.68 22.10
C HIS A 94 -3.35 13.73 20.90
N GLU A 95 -2.23 13.11 20.56
CA GLU A 95 -2.12 12.09 19.52
C GLU A 95 -1.47 10.83 20.08
N ILE A 96 -2.07 9.69 19.78
CA ILE A 96 -1.44 8.38 19.91
C ILE A 96 -1.11 7.92 18.48
N PRO A 97 0.16 7.95 18.07
CA PRO A 97 0.55 7.65 16.71
C PRO A 97 0.32 6.17 16.38
N PHE A 98 0.18 5.88 15.09
CA PHE A 98 0.11 4.51 14.61
C PHE A 98 1.40 3.74 14.95
N THR A 99 1.26 2.51 15.45
CA THR A 99 2.37 1.56 15.61
C THR A 99 2.05 0.22 14.95
N SER A 100 3.07 -0.55 14.57
CA SER A 100 2.89 -1.91 14.03
C SER A 100 2.20 -2.86 15.01
N ASP A 101 2.35 -2.59 16.31
CA ASP A 101 1.87 -3.44 17.39
C ASP A 101 0.38 -3.17 17.66
N SER A 102 0.02 -1.89 17.81
CA SER A 102 -1.37 -1.47 18.01
C SER A 102 -2.20 -1.58 16.73
N LYS A 103 -1.62 -1.25 15.58
CA LYS A 103 -2.28 -1.14 14.26
C LYS A 103 -3.46 -0.17 14.21
N TRP A 104 -3.49 0.81 15.10
CA TRP A 104 -4.44 1.92 15.09
C TRP A 104 -3.75 3.21 15.54
N MET A 105 -4.35 4.34 15.17
CA MET A 105 -4.00 5.70 15.55
C MET A 105 -5.20 6.34 16.25
N ALA A 106 -4.96 7.16 17.27
CA ALA A 106 -6.01 7.90 17.95
C ALA A 106 -5.63 9.37 18.13
N VAL A 107 -6.64 10.24 18.12
CA VAL A 107 -6.50 11.66 18.46
C VAL A 107 -7.55 12.03 19.48
N GLN A 108 -7.14 12.79 20.49
CA GLN A 108 -8.07 13.48 21.39
C GLN A 108 -8.28 14.89 20.87
N VAL A 109 -9.55 15.29 20.79
CA VAL A 109 -9.97 16.52 20.18
C VAL A 109 -11.03 17.20 21.04
N GLU A 110 -11.15 18.51 20.85
CA GLU A 110 -12.29 19.28 21.35
C GLU A 110 -12.79 20.19 20.23
N GLN A 111 -14.09 20.48 20.22
CA GLN A 111 -14.64 21.46 19.30
C GLN A 111 -14.40 22.87 19.84
N LEU A 112 -13.97 23.79 18.99
CA LEU A 112 -13.66 25.17 19.40
C LEU A 112 -14.89 25.91 19.95
N ASN A 113 -16.09 25.54 19.51
CA ASN A 113 -17.36 26.08 19.99
C ASN A 113 -17.90 25.40 21.26
N LYS A 114 -17.24 24.34 21.74
CA LYS A 114 -17.59 23.59 22.96
C LYS A 114 -16.33 23.24 23.77
N PRO A 115 -15.60 24.25 24.26
CA PRO A 115 -14.37 24.01 25.00
C PRO A 115 -14.64 23.17 26.26
N GLY A 116 -13.82 22.14 26.48
CA GLY A 116 -13.93 21.21 27.61
C GLY A 116 -14.69 19.91 27.31
N GLU A 117 -15.42 19.81 26.20
CA GLU A 117 -15.96 18.53 25.72
C GLU A 117 -14.89 17.82 24.87
N VAL A 118 -14.15 16.91 25.52
CA VAL A 118 -13.10 16.11 24.86
C VAL A 118 -13.71 14.85 24.26
N GLU A 119 -13.30 14.56 23.03
CA GLU A 119 -13.63 13.36 22.30
C GLU A 119 -12.37 12.67 21.80
N THR A 120 -12.41 11.34 21.72
CA THR A 120 -11.36 10.50 21.14
C THR A 120 -11.84 9.91 19.81
N LEU A 121 -11.06 10.11 18.75
CA LEU A 121 -11.31 9.58 17.41
C LEU A 121 -10.21 8.58 17.05
N VAL A 122 -10.57 7.41 16.54
CA VAL A 122 -9.64 6.30 16.29
C VAL A 122 -9.83 5.74 14.89
N LYS A 123 -8.72 5.46 14.21
CA LYS A 123 -8.71 4.71 12.94
C LYS A 123 -7.67 3.60 12.95
N GLY A 124 -7.94 2.49 12.27
CA GLY A 124 -6.98 1.37 12.25
C GLY A 124 -7.46 0.13 11.52
N ALA A 125 -6.74 -0.97 11.76
CA ALA A 125 -7.14 -2.30 11.31
C ALA A 125 -8.47 -2.70 11.97
N ILE A 126 -9.41 -3.23 11.18
CA ILE A 126 -10.79 -3.47 11.63
C ILE A 126 -10.89 -4.40 12.84
N ASP A 127 -10.09 -5.47 12.87
CA ASP A 127 -9.98 -6.41 13.98
C ASP A 127 -9.55 -5.70 15.27
N ARG A 128 -8.52 -4.86 15.19
CA ARG A 128 -8.02 -4.10 16.33
C ARG A 128 -8.96 -3.00 16.81
N ILE A 129 -9.71 -2.39 15.91
CA ILE A 129 -10.71 -1.39 16.28
C ILE A 129 -11.88 -2.04 17.01
N LEU A 130 -12.36 -3.20 16.54
CA LEU A 130 -13.46 -3.89 17.21
C LEU A 130 -13.04 -4.42 18.59
N ASP A 131 -11.79 -4.86 18.77
CA ASP A 131 -11.24 -5.30 20.07
C ASP A 131 -11.34 -4.22 21.16
N ILE A 132 -11.27 -2.94 20.78
CA ILE A 132 -11.27 -1.79 21.71
C ILE A 132 -12.62 -1.06 21.78
N CYS A 133 -13.63 -1.49 21.00
CA CYS A 133 -14.96 -0.89 21.01
C CYS A 133 -15.90 -1.64 21.96
N ILE A 134 -16.64 -0.91 22.80
CA ILE A 134 -17.69 -1.48 23.66
C ILE A 134 -19.05 -1.57 22.96
N GLY A 135 -19.19 -0.89 21.82
CA GLY A 135 -20.44 -0.73 21.09
C GLY A 135 -20.24 -0.25 19.67
N TYR A 136 -21.34 0.13 19.02
CA TYR A 136 -21.35 0.73 17.69
C TYR A 136 -22.32 1.92 17.64
N LEU A 137 -22.24 2.72 16.57
CA LEU A 137 -23.10 3.88 16.37
C LEU A 137 -24.20 3.62 15.35
N GLU A 138 -25.43 3.99 15.68
CA GLU A 138 -26.53 4.13 14.74
C GLU A 138 -26.80 5.61 14.46
N ASN A 139 -27.18 5.92 13.22
CA ASN A 139 -27.47 7.29 12.79
C ASN A 139 -26.31 8.27 13.13
N GLY A 140 -25.07 7.77 13.09
CA GLY A 140 -23.84 8.49 13.44
C GLY A 140 -23.67 8.94 14.90
N LYS A 141 -24.65 8.71 15.78
CA LYS A 141 -24.67 9.30 17.14
C LYS A 141 -25.22 8.39 18.24
N ILE A 142 -26.16 7.50 17.91
CA ILE A 142 -26.86 6.67 18.89
C ILE A 142 -25.94 5.51 19.28
N LYS A 143 -25.63 5.41 20.58
CA LYS A 143 -24.72 4.39 21.13
C LYS A 143 -25.47 3.08 21.33
N MET A 144 -25.06 2.04 20.63
CA MET A 144 -25.62 0.69 20.71
C MET A 144 -24.59 -0.29 21.29
N GLN A 145 -25.07 -1.32 21.99
CA GLN A 145 -24.20 -2.36 22.56
C GLN A 145 -23.69 -3.30 21.47
N MET A 146 -22.43 -3.71 21.54
CA MET A 146 -21.88 -4.69 20.61
C MET A 146 -22.44 -6.08 20.92
N THR A 147 -23.21 -6.64 20.01
CA THR A 147 -23.64 -8.05 20.05
C THR A 147 -22.68 -8.93 19.24
N LYS A 148 -22.68 -10.24 19.51
CA LYS A 148 -21.83 -11.19 18.77
C LYS A 148 -22.25 -11.26 17.29
N GLU A 149 -23.55 -11.16 17.04
CA GLU A 149 -24.13 -11.14 15.69
C GLU A 149 -23.64 -9.92 14.93
N LYS A 150 -23.71 -8.72 15.54
CA LYS A 150 -23.26 -7.48 14.89
C LYS A 150 -21.74 -7.48 14.66
N TYR A 151 -20.97 -7.95 15.63
CA TYR A 151 -19.52 -8.12 15.48
C TYR A 151 -19.18 -8.99 14.26
N ASN A 152 -19.82 -10.16 14.14
CA ASN A 152 -19.58 -11.08 13.04
C ASN A 152 -20.01 -10.49 11.69
N GLN A 153 -21.13 -9.75 11.65
CA GLN A 153 -21.58 -9.05 10.46
C GLN A 153 -20.53 -8.04 9.97
N ILE A 154 -19.96 -7.22 10.88
CA ILE A 154 -18.94 -6.23 10.52
C ILE A 154 -17.69 -6.91 9.96
N ILE A 155 -17.23 -7.99 10.58
CA ILE A 155 -16.08 -8.78 10.10
C ILE A 155 -16.36 -9.38 8.71
N GLN A 156 -17.56 -9.89 8.47
CA GLN A 156 -17.95 -10.43 7.17
C GLN A 156 -17.95 -9.34 6.08
N THR A 157 -18.51 -8.17 6.36
CA THR A 157 -18.49 -7.02 5.46
C THR A 157 -17.05 -6.61 5.12
N ALA A 158 -16.20 -6.47 6.13
CA ALA A 158 -14.78 -6.13 5.93
C ALA A 158 -14.04 -7.20 5.11
N SER A 159 -14.31 -8.48 5.36
CA SER A 159 -13.74 -9.58 4.59
C SER A 159 -14.18 -9.55 3.13
N GLY A 160 -15.45 -9.26 2.86
CA GLY A 160 -15.99 -9.12 1.49
C GLY A 160 -15.27 -8.02 0.71
N LEU A 161 -15.09 -6.83 1.31
CA LEU A 161 -14.32 -5.75 0.69
C LEU A 161 -12.85 -6.14 0.45
N GLY A 162 -12.26 -6.87 1.39
CA GLY A 162 -10.89 -7.41 1.27
C GLY A 162 -10.73 -8.37 0.08
N GLN A 163 -11.72 -9.24 -0.15
CA GLN A 163 -11.75 -10.16 -1.30
C GLN A 163 -11.86 -9.41 -2.63
N SER A 164 -12.57 -8.27 -2.65
CA SER A 164 -12.61 -7.37 -3.81
C SER A 164 -11.31 -6.55 -4.01
N GLY A 165 -10.28 -6.78 -3.18
CA GLY A 165 -8.98 -6.13 -3.29
C GLY A 165 -8.91 -4.73 -2.70
N LEU A 166 -9.81 -4.41 -1.77
CA LEU A 166 -9.78 -3.16 -1.03
C LEU A 166 -9.06 -3.35 0.31
N ARG A 167 -8.24 -2.37 0.68
CA ARG A 167 -7.71 -2.23 2.03
C ARG A 167 -8.79 -1.60 2.90
N VAL A 168 -9.18 -2.28 3.98
CA VAL A 168 -10.24 -1.83 4.88
C VAL A 168 -9.65 -1.13 6.11
N ILE A 169 -10.14 0.06 6.42
CA ILE A 169 -9.77 0.84 7.62
C ILE A 169 -11.03 1.06 8.45
N GLY A 170 -11.02 0.58 9.70
CA GLY A 170 -12.11 0.80 10.65
C GLY A 170 -11.96 2.14 11.38
N MET A 171 -13.11 2.74 11.72
CA MET A 171 -13.24 4.02 12.40
C MET A 171 -14.06 3.85 13.68
N ALA A 172 -13.65 4.53 14.74
CA ALA A 172 -14.38 4.58 16.01
C ALA A 172 -14.27 5.95 16.67
N ARG A 173 -15.25 6.29 17.52
CA ARG A 173 -15.22 7.51 18.35
C ARG A 173 -15.79 7.24 19.73
N GLY A 174 -15.42 8.06 20.71
CA GLY A 174 -15.88 7.93 22.09
C GLY A 174 -15.39 9.06 22.98
N SER A 175 -15.80 9.08 24.25
CA SER A 175 -15.28 10.06 25.21
C SER A 175 -13.78 9.85 25.48
N ASP A 176 -13.36 8.59 25.50
CA ASP A 176 -12.02 8.14 25.83
C ASP A 176 -11.78 6.73 25.27
N MET A 177 -10.54 6.23 25.42
CA MET A 177 -10.12 4.91 24.93
C MET A 177 -10.87 3.72 25.56
N ARG A 178 -11.55 3.89 26.71
CA ARG A 178 -12.34 2.83 27.37
C ARG A 178 -13.79 2.80 26.91
N SER A 179 -14.25 3.88 26.27
CA SER A 179 -15.66 4.10 25.90
C SER A 179 -15.81 4.41 24.41
N LEU A 180 -15.16 3.60 23.56
CA LEU A 180 -15.19 3.73 22.11
C LEU A 180 -16.36 2.95 21.49
N TYR A 181 -16.96 3.55 20.46
CA TYR A 181 -18.02 2.97 19.65
C TYR A 181 -17.59 2.93 18.19
N TYR A 182 -17.74 1.77 17.58
CA TYR A 182 -17.47 1.57 16.15
C TYR A 182 -18.42 2.43 15.30
N ALA A 183 -17.85 3.24 14.43
CA ALA A 183 -18.61 4.16 13.58
C ALA A 183 -18.82 3.61 12.16
N GLY A 184 -17.87 2.83 11.66
CA GLY A 184 -17.89 2.30 10.30
C GLY A 184 -16.50 2.01 9.76
N LEU A 185 -16.42 1.78 8.46
CA LEU A 185 -15.18 1.47 7.74
C LEU A 185 -15.11 2.18 6.39
N VAL A 186 -13.89 2.30 5.87
CA VAL A 186 -13.61 2.78 4.52
C VAL A 186 -12.82 1.71 3.77
N GLY A 187 -13.29 1.35 2.58
CA GLY A 187 -12.57 0.51 1.64
C GLY A 187 -11.73 1.36 0.68
N ILE A 188 -10.42 1.16 0.70
CA ILE A 188 -9.44 1.92 -0.08
C ILE A 188 -8.79 0.99 -1.10
N LEU A 189 -8.89 1.35 -2.37
CA LEU A 189 -8.17 0.71 -3.45
C LEU A 189 -6.70 1.14 -3.44
N ASP A 190 -5.79 0.18 -3.38
CA ASP A 190 -4.36 0.38 -3.61
C ASP A 190 -4.00 -0.22 -4.99
N PRO A 191 -4.07 0.57 -6.08
CA PRO A 191 -3.79 0.04 -7.40
C PRO A 191 -2.27 -0.20 -7.58
N PRO A 192 -1.88 -1.24 -8.35
CA PRO A 192 -0.51 -1.37 -8.83
C PRO A 192 0.00 -0.07 -9.46
N ARG A 193 1.29 0.20 -9.32
CA ARG A 193 1.90 1.38 -9.96
C ARG A 193 1.74 1.30 -11.49
N PRO A 194 1.48 2.41 -12.19
CA PRO A 194 1.53 2.43 -13.66
C PRO A 194 2.87 1.85 -14.15
N GLY A 195 2.85 1.05 -15.22
CA GLY A 195 4.06 0.36 -15.70
C GLY A 195 4.32 -1.01 -15.07
N CYS A 196 3.73 -1.30 -13.90
CA CYS A 196 4.05 -2.51 -13.13
C CYS A 196 3.65 -3.79 -13.89
N LEU A 197 2.46 -3.80 -14.50
CA LEU A 197 1.98 -4.92 -15.30
C LEU A 197 2.89 -5.20 -16.50
N GLN A 198 3.18 -4.18 -17.30
CA GLN A 198 4.08 -4.33 -18.46
C GLN A 198 5.47 -4.82 -18.04
N SER A 199 5.98 -4.33 -16.90
CA SER A 199 7.28 -4.76 -16.38
C SER A 199 7.27 -6.23 -15.97
N ILE A 200 6.21 -6.69 -15.30
CA ILE A 200 6.05 -8.10 -14.94
C ILE A 200 5.98 -8.97 -16.20
N GLU A 201 5.23 -8.56 -17.21
CA GLU A 201 5.12 -9.28 -18.49
C GLU A 201 6.47 -9.40 -19.20
N ILE A 202 7.27 -8.34 -19.24
CA ILE A 202 8.63 -8.35 -19.83
C ILE A 202 9.52 -9.36 -19.07
N VAL A 203 9.50 -9.31 -17.74
CA VAL A 203 10.33 -10.17 -16.87
C VAL A 203 9.91 -11.64 -17.00
N GLN A 204 8.60 -11.92 -17.01
CA GLN A 204 8.08 -13.27 -17.24
C GLN A 204 8.40 -13.79 -18.64
N SER A 205 8.29 -12.94 -19.68
CA SER A 205 8.65 -13.29 -21.05
C SER A 205 10.15 -13.57 -21.21
N ALA A 206 10.99 -13.00 -20.34
CA ALA A 206 12.41 -13.31 -20.26
C ALA A 206 12.72 -14.65 -19.57
N GLY A 207 11.73 -15.32 -18.98
CA GLY A 207 11.87 -16.59 -18.27
C GLY A 207 12.17 -16.45 -16.77
N VAL A 208 11.97 -15.25 -16.20
CA VAL A 208 12.20 -15.00 -14.77
C VAL A 208 10.92 -15.24 -13.98
N SER A 209 11.02 -16.00 -12.89
CA SER A 209 9.90 -16.26 -11.99
C SER A 209 9.64 -15.06 -11.07
N VAL A 210 8.42 -14.55 -11.07
CA VAL A 210 8.01 -13.41 -10.22
C VAL A 210 7.17 -13.93 -9.05
N LYS A 211 7.54 -13.54 -7.82
CA LYS A 211 6.88 -13.95 -6.57
C LYS A 211 6.42 -12.71 -5.78
N ILE A 212 5.24 -12.77 -5.18
CA ILE A 212 4.69 -11.72 -4.31
C ILE A 212 5.06 -12.05 -2.86
N VAL A 213 5.66 -11.09 -2.15
CA VAL A 213 5.95 -11.23 -0.71
C VAL A 213 5.38 -10.02 0.04
N THR A 214 4.28 -10.21 0.77
CA THR A 214 3.55 -9.11 1.42
C THR A 214 3.19 -9.39 2.88
N GLY A 215 3.09 -8.32 3.67
CA GLY A 215 2.55 -8.35 5.04
C GLY A 215 1.02 -8.41 5.09
N TYR A 216 0.33 -8.29 3.94
CA TYR A 216 -1.14 -8.31 3.87
C TYR A 216 -1.74 -9.69 4.13
N GLY A 217 -3.06 -9.74 4.37
CA GLY A 217 -3.82 -10.99 4.48
C GLY A 217 -3.94 -11.74 3.15
N LEU A 218 -4.39 -13.01 3.21
CA LEU A 218 -4.48 -13.90 2.05
C LEU A 218 -5.31 -13.32 0.91
N GLU A 219 -6.51 -12.84 1.22
CA GLU A 219 -7.46 -12.36 0.20
C GLU A 219 -6.92 -11.13 -0.55
N THR A 220 -6.31 -10.18 0.18
CA THR A 220 -5.64 -9.02 -0.43
C THR A 220 -4.46 -9.45 -1.29
N ALA A 221 -3.64 -10.39 -0.81
CA ALA A 221 -2.49 -10.89 -1.56
C ALA A 221 -2.91 -11.61 -2.86
N LYS A 222 -3.99 -12.42 -2.81
CA LYS A 222 -4.58 -13.06 -3.99
C LYS A 222 -5.12 -12.04 -4.97
N SER A 223 -5.86 -11.04 -4.50
CA SER A 223 -6.42 -9.99 -5.36
C SER A 223 -5.31 -9.21 -6.08
N ILE A 224 -4.22 -8.87 -5.38
CA ILE A 224 -3.03 -8.27 -6.00
C ILE A 224 -2.42 -9.24 -7.03
N GLY A 225 -2.27 -10.51 -6.70
CA GLY A 225 -1.78 -11.54 -7.62
C GLY A 225 -2.60 -11.63 -8.91
N ILE A 226 -3.93 -11.63 -8.82
CA ILE A 226 -4.84 -11.66 -9.98
C ILE A 226 -4.63 -10.42 -10.82
N ARG A 227 -4.63 -9.23 -10.20
CA ARG A 227 -4.45 -7.95 -10.89
C ARG A 227 -3.10 -7.80 -11.58
N LEU A 228 -2.06 -8.46 -11.07
CA LEU A 228 -0.72 -8.45 -11.65
C LEU A 228 -0.50 -9.57 -12.70
N GLY A 229 -1.53 -10.38 -13.01
CA GLY A 229 -1.38 -11.55 -13.90
C GLY A 229 -0.52 -12.67 -13.31
N LEU A 230 -0.20 -12.58 -12.01
CA LEU A 230 0.62 -13.55 -11.29
C LEU A 230 -0.21 -14.69 -10.69
N TYR A 231 -1.54 -14.55 -10.65
CA TYR A 231 -2.45 -15.58 -10.16
C TYR A 231 -3.10 -16.39 -11.30
N LYS A 232 -2.58 -17.59 -11.56
CA LYS A 232 -3.04 -18.62 -12.51
C LYS A 232 -3.60 -19.85 -11.75
N GLN A 233 -4.24 -20.77 -12.46
CA GLN A 233 -4.72 -22.03 -11.87
C GLN A 233 -3.54 -22.84 -11.25
N ASN A 234 -3.79 -23.51 -10.12
CA ASN A 234 -2.82 -24.33 -9.36
C ASN A 234 -1.64 -23.59 -8.71
N ILE A 235 -1.81 -22.32 -8.33
CA ILE A 235 -0.77 -21.61 -7.58
C ILE A 235 -0.76 -21.98 -6.11
N MET A 236 0.44 -22.24 -5.59
CA MET A 236 0.67 -22.42 -4.16
C MET A 236 0.92 -21.08 -3.47
N TRP A 237 0.39 -20.93 -2.26
CA TRP A 237 0.60 -19.78 -1.38
C TRP A 237 1.01 -20.25 0.02
N LEU A 238 1.85 -19.47 0.70
CA LEU A 238 2.29 -19.74 2.07
C LEU A 238 2.13 -18.50 2.95
N SER A 239 1.62 -18.70 4.16
CA SER A 239 1.59 -17.66 5.18
C SER A 239 2.91 -17.57 5.91
N GLY A 240 3.19 -16.40 6.50
CA GLY A 240 4.28 -16.24 7.47
C GLY A 240 4.33 -17.33 8.55
N PRO A 241 3.24 -17.58 9.30
CA PRO A 241 3.20 -18.65 10.30
C PRO A 241 3.50 -20.04 9.74
N GLN A 242 2.98 -20.37 8.54
CA GLN A 242 3.30 -21.66 7.90
C GLN A 242 4.79 -21.75 7.53
N ILE A 243 5.44 -20.65 7.16
CA ILE A 243 6.90 -20.64 6.94
C ILE A 243 7.62 -20.94 8.25
N ASP A 244 7.18 -20.37 9.37
CA ASP A 244 7.80 -20.61 10.69
C ASP A 244 7.76 -22.09 11.11
N ASP A 245 6.68 -22.80 10.74
CA ASP A 245 6.51 -24.22 11.05
C ASP A 245 7.37 -25.16 10.16
N LEU A 246 7.83 -24.68 9.00
CA LEU A 246 8.66 -25.45 8.07
C LEU A 246 10.13 -25.40 8.47
N LYS A 247 10.87 -26.49 8.25
CA LYS A 247 12.35 -26.47 8.24
C LYS A 247 12.86 -25.83 6.96
N ASP A 248 14.10 -25.34 6.98
CA ASP A 248 14.70 -24.69 5.81
C ASP A 248 14.73 -25.64 4.58
N SER A 249 15.05 -26.92 4.77
CA SER A 249 15.02 -27.92 3.70
C SER A 249 13.63 -28.18 3.12
N GLU A 250 12.58 -28.09 3.94
CA GLU A 250 11.19 -28.27 3.48
C GLU A 250 10.71 -27.02 2.73
N LEU A 251 11.10 -25.84 3.22
CA LEU A 251 10.86 -24.58 2.52
C LEU A 251 11.54 -24.58 1.16
N GLU A 252 12.81 -24.98 1.06
CA GLU A 252 13.57 -25.09 -0.19
C GLU A 252 12.89 -25.99 -1.23
N GLN A 253 12.27 -27.09 -0.82
CA GLN A 253 11.53 -27.98 -1.72
C GLN A 253 10.24 -27.34 -2.27
N LEU A 254 9.56 -26.53 -1.47
CA LEU A 254 8.27 -25.93 -1.83
C LEU A 254 8.43 -24.57 -2.53
N ILE A 255 9.52 -23.85 -2.25
CA ILE A 255 9.64 -22.42 -2.56
C ILE A 255 9.55 -22.12 -4.06
N GLN A 256 9.96 -23.04 -4.93
CA GLN A 256 9.85 -22.88 -6.39
C GLN A 256 8.38 -22.79 -6.82
N SER A 257 7.51 -23.64 -6.27
CA SER A 257 6.07 -23.71 -6.61
C SER A 257 5.22 -22.60 -5.98
N VAL A 258 5.74 -21.93 -4.94
CA VAL A 258 5.00 -20.86 -4.24
C VAL A 258 5.15 -19.53 -4.96
N THR A 259 4.02 -18.92 -5.34
CA THR A 259 4.00 -17.59 -5.99
C THR A 259 3.67 -16.48 -5.00
N ILE A 260 2.87 -16.76 -3.97
CA ILE A 260 2.36 -15.74 -3.04
C ILE A 260 2.73 -16.09 -1.61
N PHE A 261 3.45 -15.17 -0.96
CA PHE A 261 3.72 -15.19 0.47
C PHE A 261 2.97 -14.04 1.15
N TYR A 262 2.14 -14.36 2.15
CA TYR A 262 1.26 -13.40 2.82
C TYR A 262 1.47 -13.40 4.34
N LYS A 263 1.07 -12.33 5.02
CA LYS A 263 1.42 -12.08 6.43
C LYS A 263 2.92 -12.27 6.71
N ALA A 264 3.77 -11.91 5.74
CA ALA A 264 5.21 -12.08 5.83
C ALA A 264 5.84 -10.98 6.69
N SER A 265 6.54 -11.37 7.76
CA SER A 265 7.36 -10.48 8.59
C SER A 265 8.71 -10.21 7.91
N PRO A 266 9.49 -9.21 8.36
CA PRO A 266 10.86 -8.98 7.86
C PRO A 266 11.73 -10.24 7.91
N ARG A 267 11.60 -11.05 8.97
CA ARG A 267 12.30 -12.34 9.13
C ARG A 267 11.90 -13.33 8.04
N HIS A 268 10.61 -13.41 7.70
CA HIS A 268 10.12 -14.32 6.64
C HIS A 268 10.68 -13.91 5.27
N LYS A 269 10.71 -12.61 4.95
CA LYS A 269 11.26 -12.11 3.68
C LYS A 269 12.72 -12.52 3.51
N LEU A 270 13.53 -12.35 4.55
CA LEU A 270 14.93 -12.79 4.56
C LEU A 270 15.06 -14.31 4.37
N ARG A 271 14.19 -15.09 5.02
CA ARG A 271 14.21 -16.55 4.94
C ARG A 271 13.83 -17.06 3.55
N ILE A 272 12.86 -16.42 2.89
CA ILE A 272 12.47 -16.70 1.50
C ILE A 272 13.65 -16.43 0.56
N VAL A 273 14.32 -15.28 0.69
CA VAL A 273 15.51 -14.95 -0.13
C VAL A 273 16.59 -16.03 0.03
N LYS A 274 16.91 -16.42 1.26
CA LYS A 274 17.92 -17.47 1.53
C LYS A 274 17.54 -18.82 0.94
N ALA A 275 16.30 -19.25 1.09
CA ALA A 275 15.86 -20.54 0.57
C ALA A 275 15.91 -20.59 -0.97
N LEU A 276 15.59 -19.50 -1.67
CA LEU A 276 15.79 -19.39 -3.13
C LEU A 276 17.29 -19.44 -3.50
N GLN A 277 18.14 -18.73 -2.76
CA GLN A 277 19.59 -18.76 -2.99
C GLN A 277 20.19 -20.15 -2.76
N ASN A 278 19.73 -20.87 -1.74
CA ASN A 278 20.24 -22.21 -1.39
C ASN A 278 19.94 -23.26 -2.47
N ILE A 279 18.85 -23.10 -3.23
CA ILE A 279 18.53 -23.96 -4.38
C ILE A 279 19.20 -23.50 -5.69
N GLY A 280 20.10 -22.51 -5.62
CA GLY A 280 20.90 -22.03 -6.74
C GLY A 280 20.25 -20.94 -7.60
N GLU A 281 19.12 -20.36 -7.17
CA GLU A 281 18.51 -19.23 -7.89
C GLU A 281 19.25 -17.93 -7.61
N VAL A 282 19.32 -17.06 -8.62
CA VAL A 282 19.78 -15.66 -8.45
C VAL A 282 18.56 -14.81 -8.09
N VAL A 283 18.57 -14.22 -6.90
CA VAL A 283 17.40 -13.54 -6.33
C VAL A 283 17.54 -12.03 -6.47
N ALA A 284 16.58 -11.43 -7.17
CA ALA A 284 16.35 -9.99 -7.12
C ALA A 284 15.19 -9.69 -6.15
N MET A 285 15.38 -8.76 -5.21
CA MET A 285 14.33 -8.32 -4.31
C MET A 285 14.11 -6.81 -4.41
N THR A 286 12.85 -6.43 -4.56
CA THR A 286 12.39 -5.04 -4.52
C THR A 286 11.65 -4.78 -3.21
N GLY A 287 11.83 -3.59 -2.64
CA GLY A 287 11.15 -3.17 -1.41
C GLY A 287 11.09 -1.65 -1.28
N ASP A 288 10.16 -1.15 -0.48
CA ASP A 288 9.90 0.28 -0.30
C ASP A 288 9.92 0.73 1.17
N GLY A 289 10.01 -0.22 2.12
CA GLY A 289 10.03 0.07 3.54
C GLY A 289 11.24 -0.49 4.27
N VAL A 290 11.54 0.06 5.46
CA VAL A 290 12.60 -0.43 6.36
C VAL A 290 12.50 -1.92 6.66
N ASN A 291 11.27 -2.47 6.59
CA ASN A 291 10.96 -3.89 6.75
C ASN A 291 11.57 -4.78 5.65
N ASP A 292 11.90 -4.21 4.49
CA ASP A 292 12.50 -4.91 3.35
C ASP A 292 14.02 -4.79 3.30
N ALA A 293 14.59 -3.82 4.01
CA ALA A 293 15.99 -3.42 3.86
C ALA A 293 16.96 -4.59 4.07
N VAL A 294 16.72 -5.43 5.08
CA VAL A 294 17.57 -6.58 5.39
C VAL A 294 17.52 -7.63 4.29
N ALA A 295 16.33 -7.90 3.75
CA ALA A 295 16.13 -8.92 2.74
C ALA A 295 16.62 -8.43 1.36
N CYS A 296 16.39 -7.16 0.99
CA CYS A 296 16.98 -6.53 -0.19
C CYS A 296 18.52 -6.51 -0.12
N LYS A 297 19.10 -6.22 1.04
CA LYS A 297 20.56 -6.27 1.21
C LYS A 297 21.12 -7.70 1.08
N LYS A 298 20.33 -8.72 1.43
CA LYS A 298 20.75 -10.12 1.37
C LYS A 298 20.58 -10.75 -0.01
N SER A 299 19.63 -10.27 -0.81
CA SER A 299 19.42 -10.73 -2.19
C SER A 299 20.62 -10.43 -3.07
N ASP A 300 20.80 -11.20 -4.14
CA ASP A 300 21.88 -11.00 -5.12
C ASP A 300 21.76 -9.65 -5.81
N ILE A 301 20.52 -9.19 -6.02
CA ILE A 301 20.21 -7.86 -6.56
C ILE A 301 19.12 -7.22 -5.69
N GLY A 302 19.51 -6.30 -4.81
CA GLY A 302 18.59 -5.51 -3.99
C GLY A 302 18.24 -4.17 -4.64
N ALA A 303 16.95 -3.86 -4.76
CA ALA A 303 16.47 -2.53 -5.13
C ALA A 303 15.56 -1.96 -4.04
N PHE A 304 15.80 -0.72 -3.65
CA PHE A 304 15.07 -0.04 -2.58
C PHE A 304 14.50 1.28 -3.09
N TYR A 305 13.20 1.49 -2.87
CA TYR A 305 12.52 2.75 -3.22
C TYR A 305 12.10 3.48 -1.94
N SER A 306 12.87 4.49 -1.52
CA SER A 306 12.42 5.45 -0.50
C SER A 306 12.03 6.78 -1.15
N LEU A 307 10.99 7.44 -0.62
CA LEU A 307 10.60 8.83 -0.93
C LEU A 307 10.87 9.71 0.32
N PRO A 308 11.11 11.04 0.21
CA PRO A 308 11.92 11.80 -0.73
C PRO A 308 13.19 12.43 -0.08
N THR A 309 14.13 12.79 -0.96
CA THR A 309 15.20 13.82 -0.83
C THR A 309 16.46 13.61 0.02
N GLU A 310 16.46 12.98 1.20
CA GLU A 310 17.71 12.97 2.03
C GLU A 310 18.53 11.67 2.01
N ALA A 311 17.97 10.56 1.54
CA ALA A 311 18.71 9.28 1.39
C ALA A 311 19.27 9.06 -0.04
N LYS A 312 19.53 10.14 -0.79
CA LYS A 312 19.80 10.10 -2.24
C LYS A 312 21.16 9.54 -2.68
N LEU A 313 22.02 9.04 -1.79
CA LEU A 313 23.42 8.74 -2.16
C LEU A 313 23.91 7.30 -2.06
N ASP A 314 23.16 6.32 -1.52
CA ASP A 314 23.80 5.03 -1.16
C ASP A 314 23.17 3.72 -1.69
N VAL A 315 22.26 3.72 -2.67
CA VAL A 315 21.56 2.46 -3.07
C VAL A 315 21.87 1.93 -4.47
N PHE A 316 22.99 2.30 -5.09
CA PHE A 316 23.48 1.64 -6.31
C PHE A 316 24.91 1.08 -6.21
N LYS A 317 25.38 0.72 -5.00
CA LYS A 317 26.68 0.06 -4.80
C LYS A 317 26.53 -1.30 -4.12
N CYS A 318 26.09 -2.32 -4.85
CA CYS A 318 26.32 -3.73 -4.47
C CYS A 318 26.39 -4.59 -5.74
N LEU A 319 27.35 -4.29 -6.61
CA LEU A 319 27.89 -5.27 -7.54
C LEU A 319 29.38 -5.36 -7.27
N ASN A 320 29.83 -6.50 -6.79
CA ASN A 320 31.26 -6.75 -6.56
C ASN A 320 31.89 -6.98 -7.93
N HIS A 321 33.16 -6.57 -8.13
CA HIS A 321 33.84 -6.69 -9.43
C HIS A 321 33.75 -8.10 -10.05
N GLN A 322 33.73 -9.12 -9.20
CA GLN A 322 33.59 -10.53 -9.59
C GLN A 322 32.18 -10.88 -10.12
N GLN A 323 31.12 -10.26 -9.60
CA GLN A 323 29.74 -10.44 -10.10
C GLN A 323 29.55 -9.72 -11.44
N LEU A 324 30.21 -8.57 -11.64
CA LEU A 324 30.25 -7.87 -12.94
C LEU A 324 30.94 -8.71 -14.03
N CYS A 325 32.02 -9.41 -13.68
CA CYS A 325 32.74 -10.28 -14.62
C CYS A 325 31.93 -11.51 -15.05
N GLU A 326 31.10 -12.09 -14.17
CA GLU A 326 30.23 -13.23 -14.52
C GLU A 326 29.03 -12.84 -15.38
N ILE A 327 28.56 -11.60 -15.26
CA ILE A 327 27.49 -11.03 -16.09
C ILE A 327 27.99 -10.76 -17.53
N ASN A 328 29.25 -10.37 -17.69
CA ASN A 328 29.86 -9.97 -18.97
C ASN A 328 29.94 -11.08 -20.04
N GLN A 329 29.78 -12.36 -19.69
CA GLN A 329 29.88 -13.46 -20.68
C GLN A 329 28.55 -13.80 -21.38
N THR A 330 27.43 -13.18 -21.00
CA THR A 330 26.11 -13.51 -21.56
C THR A 330 25.51 -12.34 -22.36
N ASN A 331 25.89 -12.24 -23.64
CA ASN A 331 25.26 -11.49 -24.75
C ASN A 331 25.28 -9.94 -24.77
N LEU A 332 26.32 -9.40 -25.41
CA LEU A 332 26.44 -8.42 -26.52
C LEU A 332 25.31 -7.42 -26.91
N TYR A 333 24.21 -7.25 -26.17
CA TYR A 333 23.28 -6.12 -26.34
C TYR A 333 23.41 -5.06 -25.23
N PHE A 334 24.25 -5.31 -24.24
CA PHE A 334 24.62 -4.37 -23.17
C PHE A 334 25.54 -3.22 -23.65
N TYR A 335 26.16 -3.39 -24.82
CA TYR A 335 27.20 -2.50 -25.35
C TYR A 335 26.68 -1.09 -25.70
N ASN A 336 25.38 -0.95 -26.00
CA ASN A 336 24.77 0.36 -26.29
C ASN A 336 24.14 1.06 -25.08
N PHE A 337 24.04 0.39 -23.92
CA PHE A 337 23.49 1.00 -22.71
C PHE A 337 24.54 1.79 -21.91
N ILE A 338 25.82 1.47 -22.09
CA ILE A 338 26.96 2.14 -21.42
C ILE A 338 27.48 3.33 -22.22
N ASN A 339 27.28 3.40 -23.54
CA ASN A 339 27.83 4.47 -24.38
C ASN A 339 27.15 5.85 -24.24
N ASN A 340 26.09 6.01 -23.45
CA ASN A 340 25.44 7.32 -23.22
C ASN A 340 25.70 7.92 -21.83
N PHE A 341 26.80 7.55 -21.17
CA PHE A 341 27.46 8.44 -20.19
C PHE A 341 28.35 9.46 -20.95
N GLU A 342 27.78 10.11 -21.97
CA GLU A 342 28.36 11.30 -22.64
C GLU A 342 28.10 12.53 -21.78
N GLY A 343 28.89 12.64 -20.71
CA GLY A 343 28.96 13.83 -19.86
C GLY A 343 30.38 14.33 -19.63
N GLU A 344 31.37 13.82 -20.37
CA GLU A 344 32.75 14.34 -20.37
C GLU A 344 33.33 14.59 -21.78
N LEU A 345 32.56 14.43 -22.86
CA LEU A 345 33.04 14.73 -24.21
C LEU A 345 32.06 15.65 -24.95
N ALA A 346 32.17 16.94 -24.65
CA ALA A 346 32.02 17.90 -25.73
C ALA A 346 33.23 17.71 -26.67
N ARG A 347 33.02 17.09 -27.85
CA ARG A 347 33.59 17.50 -29.14
C ARG A 347 33.26 16.52 -30.27
N GLU A 348 32.79 17.13 -31.36
CA GLU A 348 32.87 16.72 -32.76
C GLU A 348 31.80 15.75 -33.31
N GLU A 349 30.84 16.41 -33.99
CA GLU A 349 30.18 16.05 -35.26
C GLU A 349 29.65 14.62 -35.41
N PHE A 350 28.32 14.44 -35.31
CA PHE A 350 27.47 13.73 -36.29
C PHE A 350 25.97 14.02 -36.04
N ASP A 351 25.20 14.05 -37.13
CA ASP A 351 23.84 14.59 -37.26
C ASP A 351 22.70 13.61 -36.85
N GLU A 352 21.70 14.18 -36.14
CA GLU A 352 20.33 13.74 -35.84
C GLU A 352 20.00 12.28 -35.41
N ILE A 353 19.53 12.12 -34.16
CA ILE A 353 18.63 11.03 -33.71
C ILE A 353 17.46 11.63 -32.90
N SER A 354 16.24 11.37 -33.35
CA SER A 354 14.98 11.86 -32.74
C SER A 354 14.61 11.10 -31.46
N ILE A 355 14.51 11.82 -30.34
CA ILE A 355 13.90 11.37 -29.09
C ILE A 355 12.51 12.02 -29.00
N GLY A 356 11.44 11.22 -28.92
CA GLY A 356 10.08 11.73 -28.75
C GLY A 356 9.88 12.35 -27.37
N TYR A 357 9.87 13.68 -27.30
CA TYR A 357 9.39 14.47 -26.17
C TYR A 357 7.92 14.85 -26.39
N LEU A 358 7.04 14.56 -25.42
CA LEU A 358 5.72 15.19 -25.35
C LEU A 358 5.77 16.31 -24.30
N ASN A 359 5.97 17.52 -24.84
CA ASN A 359 5.70 18.88 -24.35
C ASN A 359 6.21 19.38 -22.98
N LYS A 360 6.89 20.54 -23.10
CA LYS A 360 7.15 21.58 -22.10
C LYS A 360 5.88 21.95 -21.31
N TYR A 361 6.08 22.18 -20.01
CA TYR A 361 5.11 22.48 -18.94
C TYR A 361 4.45 21.24 -18.30
N ASP A 362 5.19 20.54 -17.45
CA ASP A 362 4.82 20.34 -16.05
C ASP A 362 5.89 19.51 -15.32
N LEU A 363 6.13 19.85 -14.05
CA LEU A 363 7.05 19.15 -13.16
C LEU A 363 6.58 17.69 -12.96
N TYR A 364 7.54 16.74 -12.97
CA TYR A 364 7.60 15.48 -12.20
C TYR A 364 7.97 14.18 -12.96
N TYR A 365 8.98 13.48 -12.40
CA TYR A 365 9.38 12.06 -12.48
C TYR A 365 10.11 11.50 -13.72
N SER A 366 11.35 11.05 -13.48
CA SER A 366 12.20 10.23 -14.35
C SER A 366 12.68 9.00 -13.57
N HIS A 367 12.56 7.76 -14.11
CA HIS A 367 13.43 6.63 -13.71
C HIS A 367 13.60 5.56 -14.81
N LEU A 368 14.85 5.09 -14.90
CA LEU A 368 15.49 4.10 -15.79
C LEU A 368 15.42 2.68 -15.15
N TYR A 369 15.38 1.59 -15.93
CA TYR A 369 15.37 0.20 -15.40
C TYR A 369 16.42 -0.71 -16.06
N LEU A 370 16.95 -1.68 -15.28
CA LEU A 370 17.99 -2.65 -15.64
C LEU A 370 17.43 -4.10 -15.58
N VAL A 371 17.78 -4.93 -16.56
CA VAL A 371 17.39 -6.35 -16.69
C VAL A 371 18.65 -7.20 -16.84
N LEU A 372 18.76 -8.33 -16.12
CA LEU A 372 19.87 -9.29 -16.27
C LEU A 372 19.36 -10.73 -16.31
N LYS A 373 19.99 -11.56 -17.15
CA LYS A 373 19.63 -12.96 -17.45
C LYS A 373 20.88 -13.85 -17.37
N LYS A 374 20.78 -15.08 -16.83
CA LYS A 374 21.76 -16.15 -17.06
C LYS A 374 21.03 -17.35 -17.67
N LYS A 375 21.49 -17.82 -18.82
CA LYS A 375 21.03 -19.05 -19.49
C LYS A 375 22.19 -20.03 -19.40
N ILE A 376 22.04 -21.13 -18.66
CA ILE A 376 23.01 -22.23 -18.68
C ILE A 376 22.60 -23.15 -19.83
N LEU A 377 23.41 -23.18 -20.89
CA LEU A 377 23.40 -24.24 -21.91
C LEU A 377 24.63 -25.10 -21.65
N THR A 378 24.43 -26.37 -21.28
CA THR A 378 25.47 -27.41 -21.29
C THR A 378 25.62 -27.99 -22.70
N PHE A 379 26.86 -28.18 -23.11
CA PHE A 379 27.28 -28.71 -24.42
C PHE A 379 26.92 -30.18 -24.63
N HIS A 380 26.55 -30.52 -25.88
CA HIS A 380 27.30 -31.47 -26.71
C HIS A 380 27.27 -31.04 -28.17
#